data_AF-A0AAN7VT29-F1
#
_entry.id   AF-A0AAN7VT29-F1
#
_cell.length_a   1.000
_cell.length_b   1.000
_cell.length_c   1.000
_cell.angle_alpha   90.00
_cell.angle_beta   90.00
_cell.angle_gamma   90.00
#
_symmetry.space_group_name_H-M   'P 1'
#
loop_
_entity.id
_entity.type
_entity.pdbx_description
1 polymer ?
#
loop_
_entity_poly.entity_id
_entity_poly.type
_entity_poly.pdbx_seq_one_letter_code
_entity_poly.pdbx_strand_id
1 'polypeptide(L)'
;MALDTPTILSGLRVLLGSLAVTVGLVIVFTFLSTFIRFRLDARKHTDSKNQLALRPPLIPHMLPVLGSTLTFSDQNIGTYWTWLKGQAEHYGQGAFSIVLAGTRTNLIFSEAGISATFKSRALSRAKLDQKLGVNVLGMSKADSIKAFPYDVDEKEKSTTARIHSEHLLSSSAVNLLTSKFMETFRGALDSDARLEEGDEVNLYEWLWQEVFGASTTALCGSRLLEMHPEFDRDYRVWEENMLAMLFGKPRLFASEAYNARDAAVQKLEAWLEDGYKQPLESEKDPDWSPTFGARVMYKRHDFYKQQGLSIHAQAGFDLIFLAGILSNATPATGWLLLHILSPTGPPDFRSRIMGELSSCRKTDGSVDISALTRLPLLNSAFHEILRLYVDLLVVRQVDNSAAIGNHYVKQGEQVMAPTWMTHRNPLFFKNPEEFDPERFLTKDSETGKVGYSATGLGGKYFPFGGGHYMCPGRTFAKQEVLGTVAVLLLNYDIDFVKYIGQDTVEKGERGFPGIKKNYAGNQVVGIEGDMRVRIKKRSL
;
A
#
# COMPACT_ATOMS: atom_id res chain seq x y z
N MET A 1 56.68 28.55 -6.57
CA MET A 1 56.41 28.38 -5.13
C MET A 1 55.68 27.04 -4.98
N ALA A 2 56.43 25.95 -4.77
CA ALA A 2 55.83 24.64 -4.54
C ALA A 2 55.32 24.65 -3.09
N LEU A 3 54.02 24.54 -2.89
CA LEU A 3 53.46 24.39 -1.54
C LEU A 3 53.91 23.03 -1.00
N ASP A 4 54.49 23.06 0.20
CA ASP A 4 55.06 21.89 0.85
C ASP A 4 53.93 20.94 1.28
N THR A 5 53.86 19.75 0.65
CA THR A 5 52.83 18.73 0.86
C THR A 5 52.55 18.39 2.33
N PRO A 6 53.56 18.34 3.24
CA PRO A 6 53.36 18.11 4.68
C PRO A 6 52.56 19.21 5.37
N THR A 7 52.71 20.47 4.93
CA THR A 7 51.99 21.64 5.48
C THR A 7 50.53 21.66 5.04
N ILE A 8 50.24 21.23 3.81
CA ILE A 8 48.87 21.04 3.33
C ILE A 8 48.18 19.93 4.13
N LEU A 9 48.86 18.80 4.35
CA LEU A 9 48.33 17.66 5.10
C LEU A 9 48.10 17.99 6.58
N SER A 10 48.97 18.77 7.21
CA SER A 10 48.77 19.21 8.59
C SER A 10 47.61 20.21 8.73
N GLY A 11 47.51 21.18 7.81
CA GLY A 11 46.38 22.11 7.75
C GLY A 11 45.04 21.39 7.53
N LEU A 12 45.01 20.39 6.65
CA LEU A 12 43.83 19.56 6.42
C LEU A 12 43.44 18.75 7.67
N ARG A 13 44.41 18.19 8.40
CA ARG A 13 44.15 17.46 9.66
C ARG A 13 43.58 18.36 10.75
N VAL A 14 44.11 19.57 10.91
CA VAL A 14 43.58 20.55 11.88
C VAL A 14 42.15 20.95 11.49
N LEU A 15 41.90 21.25 10.21
CA LEU A 15 40.58 21.63 9.72
C LEU A 15 39.55 20.50 9.89
N LEU A 16 39.93 19.26 9.57
CA LEU A 16 39.08 18.08 9.81
C LEU A 16 38.82 17.86 11.30
N GLY A 17 39.83 18.06 12.16
CA GLY A 17 39.70 17.96 13.61
C GLY A 17 38.75 19.01 14.19
N SER A 18 38.91 20.27 13.80
CA SER A 18 38.00 21.36 14.21
C SER A 18 36.59 21.12 13.72
N LEU A 19 36.41 20.70 12.46
CA LEU A 19 35.10 20.35 11.91
C LEU A 19 34.44 19.21 12.71
N ALA A 20 35.19 18.15 13.02
CA ALA A 20 34.68 17.03 13.81
C ALA A 20 34.22 17.45 15.21
N VAL A 21 35.00 18.31 15.89
CA VAL A 21 34.63 18.86 17.20
C VAL A 21 33.37 19.73 17.09
N THR A 22 33.29 20.63 16.12
CA THR A 22 32.11 21.47 15.90
C THR A 22 30.86 20.63 15.63
N VAL A 23 30.96 19.62 14.76
CA VAL A 23 29.85 18.70 14.47
C VAL A 23 29.44 17.94 15.73
N GLY A 24 30.41 17.44 16.51
CA GLY A 24 30.14 16.77 17.79
C GLY A 24 29.41 17.67 18.79
N LEU A 25 29.85 18.92 18.94
CA LEU A 25 29.19 19.91 19.82
C LEU A 25 27.77 20.22 19.37
N VAL A 26 27.54 20.38 18.07
CA VAL A 26 26.20 20.60 17.50
C VAL A 26 25.28 19.41 17.78
N ILE A 27 25.77 18.18 17.61
CA ILE A 27 25.01 16.95 17.88
C ILE A 27 24.63 16.87 19.37
N VAL A 28 25.60 17.06 20.27
CA VAL A 28 25.37 17.01 21.72
C VAL A 28 24.41 18.12 22.16
N PHE A 29 24.61 19.35 21.69
CA PHE A 29 23.72 20.47 21.99
C PHE A 29 22.30 20.23 21.47
N THR A 30 22.15 19.68 20.26
CA THR A 30 20.85 19.35 19.68
C THR A 30 20.14 18.28 20.52
N PHE A 31 20.84 17.22 20.91
CA PHE A 31 20.27 16.20 21.77
C PHE A 31 19.87 16.76 23.15
N LEU A 32 20.75 17.49 23.83
CA LEU A 32 20.47 18.05 25.15
C LEU A 32 19.30 19.04 25.11
N SER A 33 19.28 19.95 24.14
CA SER A 33 18.21 20.93 24.00
C SER A 33 16.86 20.29 23.68
N THR A 34 16.82 19.28 22.82
CA THR A 34 15.60 18.53 22.50
C THR A 34 15.16 17.64 23.66
N PHE A 35 16.09 17.03 24.39
CA PHE A 35 15.80 16.24 25.59
C PHE A 35 15.20 17.07 26.72
N ILE A 36 15.77 18.25 27.01
CA ILE A 36 15.23 19.16 28.02
C ILE A 36 13.80 19.58 27.64
N ARG A 37 13.59 19.99 26.38
CA ARG A 37 12.25 20.34 25.87
C ARG A 37 11.27 19.17 25.98
N PHE A 38 11.68 17.97 25.58
CA PHE A 38 10.89 16.75 25.71
C PHE A 38 10.44 16.53 27.16
N ARG A 39 11.37 16.60 28.13
CA ARG A 39 11.05 16.41 29.55
C ARG A 39 10.07 17.46 30.08
N LEU A 40 10.20 18.71 29.65
CA LEU A 40 9.27 19.78 30.01
C LEU A 40 7.88 19.55 29.43
N ASP A 41 7.79 19.13 28.16
CA ASP A 41 6.52 18.86 27.49
C ASP A 41 5.85 17.60 28.03
N ALA A 42 6.61 16.53 28.31
CA ALA A 42 6.09 15.28 28.88
C ALA A 42 5.48 15.50 30.27
N ARG A 43 6.08 16.33 31.13
CA ARG A 43 5.50 16.69 32.44
C ARG A 43 4.16 17.42 32.32
N LYS A 44 4.01 18.30 31.32
CA LYS A 44 2.71 18.95 31.08
C LYS A 44 1.61 17.95 30.73
N HIS A 45 1.94 16.87 30.03
CA HIS A 45 0.99 15.81 29.68
C HIS A 45 0.59 14.95 30.89
N THR A 46 1.48 14.77 31.87
CA THR A 46 1.13 14.06 33.13
C THR A 46 0.28 14.93 34.05
N ASP A 47 0.52 16.24 34.06
CA ASP A 47 -0.14 17.18 34.98
C ASP A 47 -1.49 17.71 34.46
N SER A 48 -1.77 17.59 33.15
CA SER A 48 -3.01 18.07 32.54
C SER A 48 -4.20 17.18 32.92
N LYS A 49 -4.75 17.38 34.12
CA LYS A 49 -6.10 16.91 34.49
C LYS A 49 -7.22 17.68 33.74
N ASN A 50 -6.88 18.77 33.05
CA ASN A 50 -7.80 19.61 32.27
C ASN A 50 -7.59 19.45 30.76
N GLN A 51 -8.70 19.32 30.04
CA GLN A 51 -8.93 18.86 28.66
C GLN A 51 -8.30 19.67 27.51
N LEU A 52 -7.30 20.55 27.72
CA LEU A 52 -6.67 21.26 26.60
C LEU A 52 -5.79 20.32 25.77
N ALA A 53 -6.03 20.29 24.45
CA ALA A 53 -5.19 19.52 23.54
C ALA A 53 -3.74 19.99 23.60
N LEU A 54 -2.81 19.09 23.90
CA LEU A 54 -1.38 19.37 24.03
C LEU A 54 -0.61 18.90 22.80
N ARG A 55 0.54 19.51 22.54
CA ARG A 55 1.39 19.13 21.42
C ARG A 55 2.04 17.77 21.69
N PRO A 56 1.97 16.77 20.79
CA PRO A 56 2.69 15.52 20.97
C PRO A 56 4.18 15.82 21.24
N PRO A 57 4.79 15.33 22.34
CA PRO A 57 6.17 15.66 22.66
C PRO A 57 7.13 15.31 21.52
N LEU A 58 8.09 16.18 21.22
CA LEU A 58 9.11 15.87 20.20
C LEU A 58 10.18 15.01 20.82
N ILE A 59 10.37 13.78 20.32
CA ILE A 59 11.40 12.90 20.86
C ILE A 59 12.80 13.51 20.65
N PRO A 60 13.72 13.30 21.61
CA PRO A 60 15.09 13.78 21.49
C PRO A 60 15.79 13.19 20.27
N HIS A 61 16.61 13.99 19.59
CA HIS A 61 17.34 13.53 18.41
C HIS A 61 18.72 14.19 18.29
N MET A 62 19.63 13.48 17.62
CA MET A 62 21.03 13.88 17.49
C MET A 62 21.31 14.69 16.23
N LEU A 63 20.66 14.36 15.10
CA LEU A 63 20.90 15.00 13.83
C LEU A 63 20.02 16.25 13.67
N PRO A 64 20.59 17.46 13.64
CA PRO A 64 19.82 18.66 13.37
C PRO A 64 19.16 18.56 12.00
N VAL A 65 17.92 19.08 11.87
CA VAL A 65 17.11 19.06 10.63
C VAL A 65 16.68 17.67 10.17
N LEU A 66 17.58 16.70 10.07
CA LEU A 66 17.26 15.34 9.63
C LEU A 66 16.51 14.54 10.70
N GLY A 67 16.78 14.76 11.99
CA GLY A 67 16.15 14.01 13.08
C GLY A 67 16.21 12.50 12.86
N SER A 68 15.05 11.88 12.67
CA SER A 68 14.86 10.43 12.51
C SER A 68 14.86 9.96 11.05
N THR A 69 15.21 10.83 10.09
CA THR A 69 15.12 10.52 8.65
C THR A 69 15.94 9.30 8.24
N LEU A 70 17.15 9.13 8.79
CA LEU A 70 17.98 7.97 8.45
C LEU A 70 17.35 6.66 8.92
N THR A 71 16.82 6.62 10.14
CA THR A 71 16.09 5.47 10.68
C THR A 71 14.82 5.19 9.91
N PHE A 72 14.09 6.24 9.50
CA PHE A 72 12.91 6.11 8.64
C PHE A 72 13.23 5.62 7.23
N SER A 73 14.43 5.91 6.73
CA SER A 73 14.89 5.52 5.40
C SER A 73 15.46 4.10 5.34
N ASP A 74 15.46 3.37 6.46
CA ASP A 74 15.85 1.96 6.49
C ASP A 74 14.85 1.14 5.66
N GLN A 75 15.38 0.39 4.70
CA GLN A 75 14.59 -0.43 3.78
C GLN A 75 14.31 -1.83 4.34
N ASN A 76 14.74 -2.13 5.56
CA ASN A 76 14.25 -3.31 6.26
C ASN A 76 12.91 -2.99 6.93
N ILE A 77 11.81 -3.42 6.29
CA ILE A 77 10.45 -3.23 6.83
C ILE A 77 10.41 -3.79 8.25
N GLY A 78 9.84 -3.02 9.17
CA GLY A 78 9.79 -3.38 10.58
C GLY A 78 10.93 -2.79 11.40
N THR A 79 12.12 -2.50 10.86
CA THR A 79 13.19 -1.86 11.66
C THR A 79 12.77 -0.49 12.15
N TYR A 80 12.24 0.36 11.26
CA TYR A 80 11.68 1.66 11.66
C TYR A 80 10.54 1.50 12.67
N TRP A 81 9.65 0.53 12.47
CA TRP A 81 8.50 0.31 13.35
C TRP A 81 8.89 -0.22 14.73
N THR A 82 9.84 -1.15 14.80
CA THR A 82 10.43 -1.66 16.04
C THR A 82 11.13 -0.54 16.79
N TRP A 83 11.92 0.28 16.08
CA TRP A 83 12.50 1.48 16.67
C TRP A 83 11.43 2.41 17.22
N LEU A 84 10.37 2.68 16.44
CA LEU A 84 9.30 3.58 16.81
C LEU A 84 8.52 3.10 18.04
N LYS A 85 8.22 1.79 18.09
CA LYS A 85 7.62 1.13 19.25
C LYS A 85 8.54 1.22 20.47
N GLY A 86 9.83 0.95 20.30
CA GLY A 86 10.82 1.13 21.36
C GLY A 86 10.88 2.57 21.90
N GLN A 87 10.74 3.59 21.04
CA GLN A 87 10.64 4.98 21.49
C GLN A 87 9.35 5.24 22.28
N ALA A 88 8.22 4.72 21.80
CA ALA A 88 6.92 4.84 22.47
C ALA A 88 6.96 4.25 23.89
N GLU A 89 7.54 3.05 24.02
CA GLU A 89 7.72 2.35 25.30
C GLU A 89 8.72 3.05 26.21
N HIS A 90 9.90 3.39 25.68
CA HIS A 90 10.97 4.06 26.44
C HIS A 90 10.51 5.39 27.06
N TYR A 91 9.70 6.15 26.34
CA TYR A 91 9.21 7.45 26.78
C TYR A 91 7.80 7.41 27.39
N GLY A 92 7.14 6.24 27.38
CA GLY A 92 5.77 6.07 27.88
C GLY A 92 4.74 6.97 27.18
N GLN A 93 4.85 7.16 25.86
CA GLN A 93 4.00 8.08 25.10
C GLN A 93 3.05 7.35 24.14
N GLY A 94 1.76 7.68 24.20
CA GLY A 94 0.73 7.18 23.27
C GLY A 94 0.63 7.95 21.95
N ALA A 95 1.38 9.04 21.81
CA ALA A 95 1.61 9.81 20.60
C ALA A 95 2.84 10.70 20.81
N PHE A 96 3.64 10.91 19.77
CA PHE A 96 4.82 11.79 19.85
C PHE A 96 5.16 12.35 18.48
N SER A 97 6.02 13.37 18.45
CA SER A 97 6.57 13.91 17.22
C SER A 97 7.99 13.41 16.96
N ILE A 98 8.33 13.29 15.70
CA ILE A 98 9.70 13.14 15.20
C ILE A 98 10.00 14.23 14.17
N VAL A 99 11.26 14.41 13.80
CA VAL A 99 11.62 15.23 12.64
C VAL A 99 11.97 14.32 11.47
N LEU A 100 11.31 14.53 10.34
CA LEU A 100 11.59 13.87 9.07
C LEU A 100 11.86 14.94 8.01
N ALA A 101 13.08 14.95 7.47
CA ALA A 101 13.58 15.89 6.46
C ALA A 101 13.19 17.35 6.76
N GLY A 102 13.48 17.82 7.98
CA GLY A 102 13.18 19.18 8.44
C GLY A 102 11.73 19.43 8.86
N THR A 103 10.83 18.47 8.65
CA THR A 103 9.41 18.59 8.99
C THR A 103 9.09 17.90 10.30
N ARG A 104 8.42 18.61 11.22
CA ARG A 104 7.86 17.99 12.41
C ARG A 104 6.69 17.09 11.99
N THR A 105 6.83 15.81 12.28
CA THR A 105 5.85 14.78 11.97
C THR A 105 5.26 14.26 13.27
N ASN A 106 3.97 14.49 13.47
CA ASN A 106 3.21 14.06 14.64
C ASN A 106 2.66 12.65 14.39
N LEU A 107 3.21 11.66 15.08
CA LEU A 107 2.78 10.26 15.01
C LEU A 107 1.65 10.02 15.99
N ILE A 108 0.50 9.66 15.44
CA ILE A 108 -0.75 9.41 16.16
C ILE A 108 -1.10 7.93 15.98
N PHE A 109 -1.15 7.18 17.08
CA PHE A 109 -1.46 5.74 17.05
C PHE A 109 -2.41 5.33 18.19
N SER A 110 -3.09 6.29 18.80
CA SER A 110 -4.21 6.05 19.72
C SER A 110 -5.53 5.95 18.95
N GLU A 111 -6.45 5.10 19.40
CA GLU A 111 -7.76 4.88 18.76
C GLU A 111 -8.52 6.19 18.48
N ALA A 112 -8.62 7.05 19.49
CA ALA A 112 -9.29 8.35 19.39
C ALA A 112 -8.56 9.31 18.43
N GLY A 113 -7.22 9.32 18.47
CA GLY A 113 -6.41 10.17 17.60
C GLY A 113 -6.48 9.75 16.13
N ILE A 114 -6.46 8.45 15.84
CA ILE A 114 -6.66 7.91 14.49
C ILE A 114 -8.06 8.28 13.99
N SER A 115 -9.08 8.04 14.81
CA SER A 115 -10.47 8.37 14.45
C SER A 115 -10.66 9.86 14.18
N ALA A 116 -10.02 10.73 14.97
CA ALA A 116 -10.04 12.18 14.76
C ALA A 116 -9.27 12.59 13.49
N THR A 117 -8.16 11.93 13.18
CA THR A 117 -7.38 12.16 11.95
C THR A 117 -8.25 11.96 10.71
N PHE A 118 -9.05 10.90 10.68
CA PHE A 118 -9.95 10.61 9.55
C PHE A 118 -11.12 11.59 9.40
N LYS A 119 -11.53 12.26 10.48
CA LYS A 119 -12.68 13.19 10.50
C LYS A 119 -12.27 14.66 10.33
N SER A 120 -10.98 14.97 10.48
CA SER A 120 -10.50 16.35 10.50
C SER A 120 -10.54 17.00 9.11
N ARG A 121 -11.07 18.23 9.05
CA ARG A 121 -11.03 19.11 7.87
C ARG A 121 -9.78 20.00 7.84
N ALA A 122 -8.98 20.00 8.90
CA ALA A 122 -7.73 20.76 8.99
C ALA A 122 -6.54 20.03 8.34
N LEU A 123 -6.77 18.81 7.85
CA LEU A 123 -5.79 17.89 7.31
C LEU A 123 -6.07 17.62 5.82
N SER A 124 -5.05 17.69 4.98
CA SER A 124 -5.15 17.37 3.55
C SER A 124 -4.06 16.43 3.06
N ARG A 125 -4.21 15.96 1.81
CA ARG A 125 -3.16 15.24 1.07
C ARG A 125 -2.63 15.98 -0.15
N ALA A 126 -3.23 17.10 -0.55
CA ALA A 126 -2.96 17.73 -1.85
C ALA A 126 -1.47 17.97 -2.12
N LYS A 127 -0.71 18.48 -1.13
CA LYS A 127 0.75 18.67 -1.26
C LYS A 127 1.52 17.37 -1.48
N LEU A 128 1.13 16.32 -0.77
CA LEU A 128 1.77 15.01 -0.89
C LEU A 128 1.45 14.40 -2.25
N ASP A 129 0.19 14.46 -2.67
CA ASP A 129 -0.28 13.94 -3.95
C ASP A 129 0.38 14.72 -5.13
N GLN A 130 0.56 16.04 -5.00
CA GLN A 130 1.33 16.84 -5.96
C GLN A 130 2.81 16.45 -6.01
N LYS A 131 3.44 16.23 -4.84
CA LYS A 131 4.83 15.76 -4.78
C LYS A 131 4.98 14.38 -5.42
N LEU A 132 4.01 13.50 -5.21
CA LEU A 132 3.93 12.19 -5.84
C LEU A 132 3.82 12.35 -7.36
N GLY A 133 2.93 13.22 -7.85
CA GLY A 133 2.79 13.50 -9.28
C GLY A 133 4.10 13.89 -9.96
N VAL A 134 4.86 14.78 -9.34
CA VAL A 134 6.16 15.20 -9.89
C VAL A 134 7.23 14.11 -9.75
N ASN A 135 7.45 13.61 -8.54
CA ASN A 135 8.60 12.75 -8.27
C ASN A 135 8.40 11.32 -8.79
N VAL A 136 7.22 10.75 -8.57
CA VAL A 136 6.92 9.34 -8.82
C VAL A 136 6.35 9.12 -10.21
N LEU A 137 5.61 10.10 -10.75
CA LEU A 137 4.87 9.96 -12.02
C LEU A 137 5.48 10.77 -13.17
N GLY A 138 6.54 11.55 -12.92
CA GLY A 138 7.24 12.32 -13.95
C GLY A 138 6.50 13.57 -14.44
N MET A 139 5.40 13.95 -13.79
CA MET A 139 4.58 15.09 -14.23
C MET A 139 5.32 16.42 -14.10
N SER A 140 4.95 17.37 -14.96
CA SER A 140 5.26 18.78 -14.71
C SER A 140 4.57 19.25 -13.42
N LYS A 141 5.16 20.25 -12.73
CA LYS A 141 4.53 20.83 -11.53
C LYS A 141 3.15 21.42 -11.85
N ALA A 142 2.98 22.00 -13.04
CA ALA A 142 1.72 22.57 -13.48
C ALA A 142 0.64 21.49 -13.67
N ASP A 143 0.98 20.39 -14.35
CA ASP A 143 0.03 19.29 -14.54
C ASP A 143 -0.28 18.56 -13.24
N SER A 144 0.70 18.42 -12.36
CA SER A 144 0.49 17.81 -11.05
C SER A 144 -0.50 18.60 -10.19
N ILE A 145 -0.48 19.94 -10.24
CA ILE A 145 -1.47 20.79 -9.55
C ILE A 145 -2.87 20.59 -10.14
N LYS A 146 -3.00 20.46 -11.46
CA LYS A 146 -4.29 20.18 -12.13
C LYS A 146 -4.83 18.78 -11.80
N ALA A 147 -3.95 17.78 -11.74
CA ALA A 147 -4.33 16.41 -11.42
C ALA A 147 -4.72 16.24 -9.95
N PHE A 148 -4.07 16.99 -9.04
CA PHE A 148 -4.25 16.92 -7.59
C PHE A 148 -4.49 18.33 -7.00
N PRO A 149 -5.68 18.93 -7.23
CA PRO A 149 -5.98 20.28 -6.73
C PRO A 149 -6.09 20.31 -5.20
N TYR A 150 -5.89 21.50 -4.61
CA TYR A 150 -6.04 21.73 -3.16
C TYR A 150 -7.50 21.72 -2.71
N ASP A 151 -8.33 22.47 -3.43
CA ASP A 151 -9.76 22.55 -3.20
C ASP A 151 -10.46 21.78 -4.32
N VAL A 152 -11.25 20.80 -3.94
CA VAL A 152 -12.15 20.11 -4.86
C VAL A 152 -13.46 20.88 -4.80
N ASP A 153 -13.81 21.59 -5.88
CA ASP A 153 -15.14 22.18 -6.00
C ASP A 153 -16.17 21.03 -6.05
N GLU A 154 -16.90 20.83 -4.96
CA GLU A 154 -17.92 19.78 -4.85
C GLU A 154 -19.16 20.08 -5.70
N LYS A 155 -19.35 21.32 -6.16
CA LYS A 155 -20.60 21.78 -6.76
C LYS A 155 -20.64 21.81 -8.28
N GLU A 156 -19.51 21.84 -9.00
CA GLU A 156 -19.51 21.74 -10.47
C GLU A 156 -18.25 21.05 -11.04
N LYS A 157 -18.45 20.20 -12.08
CA LYS A 157 -17.52 19.32 -12.83
C LYS A 157 -17.24 17.93 -12.25
N SER A 158 -16.78 17.02 -13.11
CA SER A 158 -16.35 15.67 -12.72
C SER A 158 -15.18 15.78 -11.74
N THR A 159 -15.22 15.04 -10.63
CA THR A 159 -14.11 14.94 -9.67
C THR A 159 -13.68 13.49 -9.55
N THR A 160 -12.42 13.25 -9.22
CA THR A 160 -11.92 11.89 -8.99
C THR A 160 -12.72 11.16 -7.91
N ALA A 161 -13.08 11.85 -6.82
CA ALA A 161 -13.93 11.31 -5.76
C ALA A 161 -15.31 10.88 -6.28
N ARG A 162 -15.95 11.69 -7.13
CA ARG A 162 -17.25 11.35 -7.74
C ARG A 162 -17.13 10.15 -8.67
N ILE A 163 -16.14 10.15 -9.56
CA ILE A 163 -15.85 9.03 -10.46
C ILE A 163 -15.64 7.73 -9.67
N HIS A 164 -14.83 7.78 -8.62
CA HIS A 164 -14.56 6.64 -7.76
C HIS A 164 -15.80 6.16 -7.00
N SER A 165 -16.64 7.08 -6.50
CA SER A 165 -17.90 6.73 -5.86
C SER A 165 -18.86 6.00 -6.83
N GLU A 166 -19.03 6.54 -8.03
CA GLU A 166 -19.95 6.00 -9.04
C GLU A 166 -19.46 4.67 -9.63
N HIS A 167 -18.15 4.52 -9.86
CA HIS A 167 -17.59 3.42 -10.64
C HIS A 167 -16.72 2.42 -9.88
N LEU A 168 -16.32 2.70 -8.63
CA LEU A 168 -15.50 1.79 -7.79
C LEU A 168 -16.14 1.47 -6.44
N LEU A 169 -17.20 2.17 -6.04
CA LEU A 169 -17.94 1.91 -4.80
C LEU A 169 -19.37 1.45 -5.01
N SER A 170 -19.97 1.70 -6.17
CA SER A 170 -21.28 1.15 -6.49
C SER A 170 -21.20 -0.36 -6.72
N SER A 171 -22.15 -1.12 -6.17
CA SER A 171 -22.13 -2.57 -6.29
C SER A 171 -22.24 -3.04 -7.75
N SER A 172 -23.01 -2.34 -8.59
CA SER A 172 -23.16 -2.68 -10.00
C SER A 172 -21.84 -2.53 -10.77
N ALA A 173 -21.18 -1.37 -10.66
CA ALA A 173 -19.93 -1.12 -11.38
C ALA A 173 -18.80 -2.04 -10.89
N VAL A 174 -18.70 -2.27 -9.58
CA VAL A 174 -17.70 -3.18 -9.02
C VAL A 174 -17.92 -4.61 -9.48
N ASN A 175 -19.17 -5.10 -9.46
CA ASN A 175 -19.47 -6.45 -9.92
C ASN A 175 -19.13 -6.64 -11.40
N LEU A 176 -19.37 -5.64 -12.27
CA LEU A 176 -18.99 -5.70 -13.68
C LEU A 176 -17.48 -5.79 -13.87
N LEU A 177 -16.72 -4.93 -13.17
CA LEU A 177 -15.26 -4.96 -13.21
C LEU A 177 -14.72 -6.30 -12.71
N THR A 178 -15.28 -6.82 -11.61
CA THR A 178 -14.92 -8.15 -11.09
C THR A 178 -15.29 -9.27 -12.06
N SER A 179 -16.47 -9.24 -12.67
CA SER A 179 -16.83 -10.23 -13.69
C SER A 179 -15.83 -10.24 -14.85
N LYS A 180 -15.42 -9.05 -15.33
CA LYS A 180 -14.44 -8.96 -16.40
C LYS A 180 -13.05 -9.43 -15.98
N PHE A 181 -12.63 -9.11 -14.77
CA PHE A 181 -11.40 -9.66 -14.20
C PHE A 181 -11.46 -11.19 -14.13
N MET A 182 -12.53 -11.78 -13.59
CA MET A 182 -12.67 -13.23 -13.46
C MET A 182 -12.72 -13.95 -14.81
N GLU A 183 -13.38 -13.35 -15.81
CA GLU A 183 -13.37 -13.83 -17.20
C GLU A 183 -11.95 -13.87 -17.76
N THR A 184 -11.23 -12.75 -17.64
CA THR A 184 -9.87 -12.63 -18.19
C THR A 184 -8.89 -13.54 -17.46
N PHE A 185 -8.97 -13.60 -16.13
CA PHE A 185 -8.13 -14.44 -15.31
C PHE A 185 -8.33 -15.92 -15.62
N ARG A 186 -9.59 -16.38 -15.74
CA ARG A 186 -9.88 -17.76 -16.15
C ARG A 186 -9.36 -18.06 -17.55
N GLY A 187 -9.52 -17.14 -18.50
CA GLY A 187 -9.00 -17.30 -19.86
C GLY A 187 -7.47 -17.42 -19.90
N ALA A 188 -6.75 -16.67 -19.05
CA ALA A 188 -5.30 -16.79 -18.89
C ALA A 188 -4.91 -18.16 -18.34
N LEU A 189 -5.58 -18.62 -17.28
CA LEU A 189 -5.33 -19.96 -16.71
C LEU A 189 -5.66 -21.10 -17.70
N ASP A 190 -6.75 -21.00 -18.46
CA ASP A 190 -7.12 -22.01 -19.47
C ASP A 190 -6.13 -22.06 -20.65
N SER A 191 -5.34 -21.00 -20.84
CA SER A 191 -4.29 -20.92 -21.87
C SER A 191 -2.91 -21.37 -21.38
N ASP A 192 -2.76 -21.63 -20.09
CA ASP A 192 -1.49 -22.00 -19.47
C ASP A 192 -1.29 -23.53 -19.47
N ALA A 193 -0.53 -24.01 -20.46
CA ALA A 193 -0.24 -25.44 -20.64
C ALA A 193 0.39 -26.11 -19.40
N ARG A 194 1.13 -25.35 -18.58
CA ARG A 194 1.74 -25.85 -17.33
C ARG A 194 0.70 -26.43 -16.37
N LEU A 195 -0.52 -25.86 -16.38
CA LEU A 195 -1.59 -26.27 -15.47
C LEU A 195 -2.28 -27.56 -15.92
N GLU A 196 -2.27 -27.87 -17.21
CA GLU A 196 -2.80 -29.14 -17.74
C GLU A 196 -1.82 -30.29 -17.48
N GLU A 197 -0.52 -30.02 -17.65
CA GLU A 197 0.56 -31.00 -17.47
C GLU A 197 0.83 -31.34 -16.00
N GLY A 198 0.55 -30.42 -15.08
CA GLY A 198 0.79 -30.59 -13.66
C GLY A 198 2.19 -30.15 -13.22
N ASP A 199 2.66 -29.03 -13.74
CA ASP A 199 4.02 -28.53 -13.55
C ASP A 199 4.27 -27.87 -12.19
N GLU A 200 5.55 -27.69 -11.86
CA GLU A 200 5.98 -26.94 -10.69
C GLU A 200 6.19 -25.45 -11.00
N VAL A 201 5.52 -24.58 -10.24
CA VAL A 201 5.61 -23.12 -10.37
C VAL A 201 6.03 -22.46 -9.06
N ASN A 202 6.60 -21.26 -9.16
CA ASN A 202 6.86 -20.37 -8.02
C ASN A 202 5.56 -19.63 -7.84
N LEU A 203 4.80 -20.00 -6.80
CA LEU A 203 3.40 -19.62 -6.69
C LEU A 203 3.20 -18.12 -6.78
N TYR A 204 3.98 -17.33 -6.03
CA TYR A 204 3.81 -15.88 -6.01
C TYR A 204 4.28 -15.22 -7.30
N GLU A 205 5.43 -15.64 -7.84
CA GLU A 205 5.92 -15.11 -9.12
C GLU A 205 4.96 -15.40 -10.29
N TRP A 206 4.45 -16.63 -10.37
CA TRP A 206 3.46 -17.02 -11.36
C TRP A 206 2.14 -16.25 -11.16
N LEU A 207 1.64 -16.19 -9.92
CA LEU A 207 0.42 -15.46 -9.57
C LEU A 207 0.53 -13.98 -9.98
N TRP A 208 1.69 -13.36 -9.79
CA TRP A 208 1.91 -11.98 -10.18
C TRP A 208 1.65 -11.77 -11.67
N GLN A 209 2.18 -12.65 -12.54
CA GLN A 209 2.02 -12.55 -13.99
C GLN A 209 0.55 -12.71 -14.41
N GLU A 210 -0.12 -13.75 -13.89
CA GLU A 210 -1.51 -14.04 -14.24
C GLU A 210 -2.48 -12.95 -13.75
N VAL A 211 -2.33 -12.50 -12.51
CA VAL A 211 -3.15 -11.43 -11.94
C VAL A 211 -2.85 -10.09 -12.61
N PHE A 212 -1.58 -9.77 -12.87
CA PHE A 212 -1.22 -8.52 -13.56
C PHE A 212 -1.88 -8.42 -14.93
N GLY A 213 -1.78 -9.46 -15.75
CA GLY A 213 -2.39 -9.50 -17.08
C GLY A 213 -3.91 -9.34 -17.02
N ALA A 214 -4.57 -10.10 -16.12
CA ALA A 214 -6.01 -10.08 -15.97
C ALA A 214 -6.55 -8.74 -15.45
N SER A 215 -5.96 -8.19 -14.39
CA SER A 215 -6.41 -6.92 -13.78
C SER A 215 -6.12 -5.73 -14.69
N THR A 216 -4.97 -5.71 -15.36
CA THR A 216 -4.64 -4.65 -16.33
C THR A 216 -5.60 -4.68 -17.52
N THR A 217 -5.91 -5.86 -18.05
CA THR A 217 -6.89 -6.02 -19.14
C THR A 217 -8.31 -5.65 -18.71
N ALA A 218 -8.74 -6.07 -17.52
CA ALA A 218 -10.05 -5.73 -16.99
C ALA A 218 -10.21 -4.23 -16.78
N LEU A 219 -9.16 -3.55 -16.31
CA LEU A 219 -9.20 -2.11 -16.03
C LEU A 219 -8.98 -1.26 -17.28
N CYS A 220 -7.90 -1.50 -18.03
CA CYS A 220 -7.41 -0.67 -19.13
C CYS A 220 -7.73 -1.21 -20.53
N GLY A 221 -8.32 -2.41 -20.63
CA GLY A 221 -8.59 -3.05 -21.91
C GLY A 221 -7.41 -3.91 -22.37
N SER A 222 -7.64 -4.76 -23.37
CA SER A 222 -6.58 -5.64 -23.90
C SER A 222 -5.52 -4.88 -24.67
N ARG A 223 -5.87 -3.72 -25.25
CA ARG A 223 -5.02 -2.98 -26.18
C ARG A 223 -3.68 -2.57 -25.60
N LEU A 224 -3.63 -2.20 -24.31
CA LEU A 224 -2.39 -1.83 -23.63
C LEU A 224 -1.35 -2.97 -23.67
N LEU A 225 -1.77 -4.20 -23.33
CA LEU A 225 -0.88 -5.36 -23.31
C LEU A 225 -0.64 -5.96 -24.69
N GLU A 226 -1.55 -5.76 -25.65
CA GLU A 226 -1.29 -6.07 -27.07
C GLU A 226 -0.19 -5.19 -27.66
N MET A 227 -0.20 -3.89 -27.33
CA MET A 227 0.81 -2.93 -27.79
C MET A 227 2.14 -3.10 -27.05
N HIS A 228 2.07 -3.43 -25.76
CA HIS A 228 3.22 -3.49 -24.86
C HIS A 228 3.17 -4.75 -23.97
N PRO A 229 3.45 -5.95 -24.52
CA PRO A 229 3.43 -7.20 -23.75
C PRO A 229 4.39 -7.21 -22.55
N GLU A 230 5.43 -6.40 -22.60
CA GLU A 230 6.47 -6.25 -21.56
C GLU A 230 6.18 -5.17 -20.52
N PHE A 231 4.99 -4.55 -20.54
CA PHE A 231 4.62 -3.47 -19.64
C PHE A 231 4.76 -3.84 -18.15
N ASP A 232 4.52 -5.11 -17.81
CA ASP A 232 4.65 -5.67 -16.46
C ASP A 232 6.06 -5.51 -15.87
N ARG A 233 7.10 -5.65 -16.70
CA ARG A 233 8.51 -5.61 -16.26
C ARG A 233 8.89 -4.22 -15.75
N ASP A 234 8.63 -3.19 -16.54
CA ASP A 234 8.90 -1.82 -16.16
C ASP A 234 7.99 -1.38 -15.02
N TYR A 235 6.72 -1.77 -15.08
CA TYR A 235 5.77 -1.51 -14.02
C TYR A 235 6.27 -2.05 -12.67
N ARG A 236 6.72 -3.29 -12.61
CA ARG A 236 7.19 -3.92 -11.37
C ARG A 236 8.43 -3.24 -10.80
N VAL A 237 9.40 -2.88 -11.64
CA VAL A 237 10.58 -2.14 -11.18
C VAL A 237 10.18 -0.75 -10.64
N TRP A 238 9.25 -0.06 -11.32
CA TRP A 238 8.75 1.23 -10.87
C TRP A 238 7.98 1.13 -9.54
N GLU A 239 7.05 0.18 -9.43
CA GLU A 239 6.16 0.06 -8.26
C GLU A 239 6.94 -0.27 -6.99
N GLU A 240 7.93 -1.16 -7.09
CA GLU A 240 8.80 -1.53 -5.98
C GLU A 240 9.65 -0.36 -5.45
N ASN A 241 9.85 0.68 -6.26
CA ASN A 241 10.69 1.83 -5.97
C ASN A 241 9.93 3.15 -5.74
N MET A 242 8.59 3.15 -5.72
CA MET A 242 7.78 4.37 -5.60
C MET A 242 8.17 5.24 -4.40
N LEU A 243 8.36 4.64 -3.22
CA LEU A 243 8.73 5.41 -2.02
C LEU A 243 10.13 6.03 -2.11
N ALA A 244 11.08 5.35 -2.75
CA ALA A 244 12.42 5.90 -2.98
C ALA A 244 12.32 7.21 -3.79
N MET A 245 11.52 7.19 -4.86
CA MET A 245 11.25 8.36 -5.70
C MET A 245 10.46 9.43 -4.93
N LEU A 246 9.43 9.06 -4.17
CA LEU A 246 8.63 10.00 -3.38
C LEU A 246 9.48 10.77 -2.36
N PHE A 247 10.42 10.08 -1.70
CA PHE A 247 11.37 10.70 -0.78
C PHE A 247 12.49 11.48 -1.49
N GLY A 248 12.49 11.50 -2.82
CA GLY A 248 13.36 12.34 -3.63
C GLY A 248 14.75 11.75 -3.81
N LYS A 249 14.90 10.42 -3.74
CA LYS A 249 16.17 9.76 -4.07
C LYS A 249 16.62 10.21 -5.46
N PRO A 250 17.79 10.87 -5.62
CA PRO A 250 18.19 11.43 -6.90
C PRO A 250 18.34 10.35 -7.98
N ARG A 251 18.04 10.70 -9.24
CA ARG A 251 18.14 9.79 -10.39
C ARG A 251 19.50 9.09 -10.49
N LEU A 252 20.58 9.78 -10.14
CA LEU A 252 21.94 9.20 -10.12
C LEU A 252 22.06 7.94 -9.25
N PHE A 253 21.29 7.85 -8.16
CA PHE A 253 21.34 6.73 -7.20
C PHE A 253 20.18 5.74 -7.35
N ALA A 254 19.30 5.96 -8.33
CA ALA A 254 18.11 5.15 -8.55
C ALA A 254 17.76 5.08 -10.05
N SER A 255 18.77 5.10 -10.92
CA SER A 255 18.60 5.22 -12.37
C SER A 255 17.64 4.17 -12.93
N GLU A 256 17.73 2.95 -12.45
CA GLU A 256 16.84 1.84 -12.80
C GLU A 256 15.37 2.17 -12.53
N ALA A 257 15.04 2.65 -11.33
CA ALA A 257 13.68 3.03 -10.96
C ALA A 257 13.11 4.16 -11.84
N TYR A 258 13.93 5.18 -12.11
CA TYR A 258 13.51 6.29 -12.97
C TYR A 258 13.41 5.89 -14.45
N ASN A 259 14.29 5.02 -14.94
CA ASN A 259 14.21 4.49 -16.30
C ASN A 259 12.96 3.64 -16.48
N ALA A 260 12.64 2.78 -15.51
CA ALA A 260 11.42 1.97 -15.51
C ALA A 260 10.16 2.84 -15.47
N ARG A 261 10.14 3.89 -14.64
CA ARG A 261 9.07 4.90 -14.65
C ARG A 261 8.88 5.50 -16.04
N ASP A 262 9.95 6.02 -16.62
CA ASP A 262 9.88 6.73 -17.90
C ASP A 262 9.41 5.78 -19.02
N ALA A 263 9.89 4.53 -19.01
CA ALA A 263 9.46 3.49 -19.95
C ALA A 263 7.98 3.12 -19.78
N ALA A 264 7.50 2.96 -18.54
CA ALA A 264 6.08 2.68 -18.27
C ALA A 264 5.18 3.84 -18.69
N VAL A 265 5.58 5.08 -18.39
CA VAL A 265 4.84 6.28 -18.81
C VAL A 265 4.81 6.40 -20.34
N GLN A 266 5.93 6.20 -21.05
CA GLN A 266 5.96 6.26 -22.51
C GLN A 266 5.03 5.22 -23.18
N LYS A 267 4.96 4.00 -22.64
CA LYS A 267 4.02 2.97 -23.10
C LYS A 267 2.57 3.40 -22.92
N LEU A 268 2.25 3.99 -21.76
CA LEU A 268 0.92 4.53 -21.49
C LEU A 268 0.60 5.75 -22.36
N GLU A 269 1.57 6.62 -22.67
CA GLU A 269 1.39 7.71 -23.65
C GLU A 269 1.03 7.17 -25.02
N ALA A 270 1.76 6.17 -25.52
CA ALA A 270 1.47 5.53 -26.81
C ALA A 270 0.08 4.88 -26.83
N TRP A 271 -0.31 4.20 -25.74
CA TRP A 271 -1.65 3.62 -25.58
C TRP A 271 -2.75 4.70 -25.55
N LEU A 272 -2.55 5.81 -24.84
CA LEU A 272 -3.48 6.94 -24.81
C LEU A 272 -3.63 7.58 -26.19
N GLU A 273 -2.52 7.80 -26.89
CA GLU A 273 -2.51 8.35 -28.25
C GLU A 273 -3.22 7.42 -29.24
N ASP A 274 -3.04 6.11 -29.14
CA ASP A 274 -3.77 5.13 -29.96
C ASP A 274 -5.26 5.15 -29.65
N GLY A 275 -5.61 5.12 -28.37
CA GLY A 275 -7.01 5.10 -27.93
C GLY A 275 -7.77 6.37 -28.27
N TYR A 276 -7.14 7.54 -28.19
CA TYR A 276 -7.77 8.82 -28.55
C TYR A 276 -7.96 9.06 -30.05
N LYS A 277 -7.47 8.17 -30.93
CA LYS A 277 -7.86 8.17 -32.35
C LYS A 277 -9.31 7.76 -32.53
N GLN A 278 -9.85 7.00 -31.58
CA GLN A 278 -11.26 6.63 -31.53
C GLN A 278 -12.03 7.65 -30.68
N PRO A 279 -13.28 7.98 -31.03
CA PRO A 279 -14.10 8.83 -30.15
C PRO A 279 -14.22 8.16 -28.78
N LEU A 280 -14.12 8.96 -27.71
CA LEU A 280 -14.42 8.46 -26.37
C LEU A 280 -15.86 7.98 -26.32
N GLU A 281 -16.05 6.79 -25.76
CA GLU A 281 -17.33 6.10 -25.72
C GLU A 281 -18.41 6.91 -24.99
N SER A 282 -19.64 6.90 -25.55
CA SER A 282 -20.82 7.57 -25.02
C SER A 282 -21.40 6.87 -23.79
N GLU A 283 -22.34 7.49 -23.08
CA GLU A 283 -23.07 6.80 -21.99
C GLU A 283 -23.83 5.56 -22.43
N LYS A 284 -24.08 5.39 -23.73
CA LYS A 284 -24.77 4.23 -24.32
C LYS A 284 -23.85 3.07 -24.70
N ASP A 285 -22.55 3.24 -24.53
CA ASP A 285 -21.52 2.30 -24.97
C ASP A 285 -21.29 1.22 -23.88
N PRO A 286 -20.72 0.05 -24.23
CA PRO A 286 -20.56 -1.07 -23.29
C PRO A 286 -19.77 -0.69 -22.03
N ASP A 287 -20.00 -1.41 -20.92
CA ASP A 287 -19.30 -1.15 -19.65
C ASP A 287 -17.79 -1.48 -19.69
N TRP A 288 -17.33 -2.12 -20.76
CA TRP A 288 -15.93 -2.44 -21.02
C TRP A 288 -15.61 -2.42 -22.52
N SER A 289 -14.41 -1.98 -22.91
CA SER A 289 -13.88 -2.16 -24.27
C SER A 289 -12.42 -2.60 -24.31
N PRO A 290 -11.93 -3.09 -25.48
CA PRO A 290 -10.53 -3.39 -25.69
C PRO A 290 -9.58 -2.19 -25.53
N THR A 291 -10.05 -0.97 -25.85
CA THR A 291 -9.18 0.23 -25.93
C THR A 291 -8.89 0.81 -24.56
N PHE A 292 -9.93 1.11 -23.76
CA PHE A 292 -9.78 1.74 -22.45
C PHE A 292 -10.34 0.91 -21.30
N GLY A 293 -10.78 -0.32 -21.55
CA GLY A 293 -11.21 -1.24 -20.50
C GLY A 293 -12.48 -0.78 -19.82
N ALA A 294 -12.49 -0.76 -18.49
CA ALA A 294 -13.68 -0.49 -17.70
C ALA A 294 -14.13 0.98 -17.78
N ARG A 295 -15.45 1.21 -17.63
CA ARG A 295 -16.08 2.55 -17.63
C ARG A 295 -15.37 3.59 -16.74
N VAL A 296 -14.75 3.18 -15.63
CA VAL A 296 -13.99 4.09 -14.76
C VAL A 296 -12.83 4.78 -15.49
N MET A 297 -12.13 4.10 -16.40
CA MET A 297 -11.01 4.68 -17.15
C MET A 297 -11.48 5.79 -18.09
N TYR A 298 -12.58 5.56 -18.82
CA TYR A 298 -13.19 6.59 -19.66
C TYR A 298 -13.58 7.83 -18.88
N LYS A 299 -14.25 7.66 -17.74
CA LYS A 299 -14.66 8.80 -16.90
C LYS A 299 -13.46 9.55 -16.31
N ARG A 300 -12.35 8.85 -16.07
CA ARG A 300 -11.06 9.48 -15.71
C ARG A 300 -10.50 10.27 -16.89
N HIS A 301 -10.54 9.74 -18.11
CA HIS A 301 -10.05 10.42 -19.31
C HIS A 301 -10.88 11.66 -19.66
N ASP A 302 -12.21 11.60 -19.47
CA ASP A 302 -13.08 12.78 -19.53
C ASP A 302 -12.66 13.84 -18.52
N PHE A 303 -12.36 13.44 -17.29
CA PHE A 303 -11.84 14.34 -16.27
C PHE A 303 -10.49 14.93 -16.67
N TYR A 304 -9.58 14.15 -17.24
CA TYR A 304 -8.28 14.64 -17.72
C TYR A 304 -8.43 15.74 -18.76
N LYS A 305 -9.35 15.54 -19.73
CA LYS A 305 -9.68 16.53 -20.75
C LYS A 305 -10.27 17.80 -20.14
N GLN A 306 -11.18 17.66 -19.17
CA GLN A 306 -11.77 18.80 -18.44
C GLN A 306 -10.73 19.61 -17.65
N GLN A 307 -9.71 18.96 -17.10
CA GLN A 307 -8.60 19.60 -16.39
C GLN A 307 -7.50 20.14 -17.32
N GLY A 308 -7.54 19.78 -18.62
CA GLY A 308 -6.48 20.15 -19.57
C GLY A 308 -5.13 19.56 -19.18
N LEU A 309 -5.09 18.29 -18.79
CA LEU A 309 -3.86 17.55 -18.53
C LEU A 309 -3.13 17.21 -19.83
N SER A 310 -1.81 17.36 -19.85
CA SER A 310 -0.96 16.83 -20.92
C SER A 310 -1.07 15.29 -21.01
N ILE A 311 -0.84 14.71 -22.19
CA ILE A 311 -0.83 13.24 -22.37
C ILE A 311 0.13 12.57 -21.39
N HIS A 312 1.31 13.16 -21.18
CA HIS A 312 2.27 12.70 -20.17
C HIS A 312 1.69 12.62 -18.76
N ALA A 313 0.96 13.67 -18.34
CA ALA A 313 0.31 13.67 -17.03
C ALA A 313 -0.85 12.69 -16.94
N GLN A 314 -1.56 12.43 -18.05
CA GLN A 314 -2.60 11.40 -18.09
C GLN A 314 -2.00 10.01 -17.91
N ALA A 315 -0.93 9.70 -18.66
CA ALA A 315 -0.19 8.45 -18.55
C ALA A 315 0.34 8.23 -17.12
N GLY A 316 0.99 9.25 -16.53
CA GLY A 316 1.42 9.18 -15.13
C GLY A 316 0.25 8.96 -14.16
N PHE A 317 -0.90 9.60 -14.40
CA PHE A 317 -2.06 9.46 -13.51
C PHE A 317 -2.76 8.08 -13.64
N ASP A 318 -2.74 7.47 -14.82
CA ASP A 318 -3.19 6.10 -15.02
C ASP A 318 -2.21 5.07 -14.45
N LEU A 319 -0.90 5.35 -14.50
CA LEU A 319 0.12 4.50 -13.88
C LEU A 319 -0.10 4.34 -12.38
N ILE A 320 -0.34 5.43 -11.64
CA ILE A 320 -0.65 5.34 -10.20
C ILE A 320 -2.03 4.73 -9.93
N PHE A 321 -2.98 4.86 -10.86
CA PHE A 321 -4.30 4.24 -10.72
C PHE A 321 -4.21 2.72 -10.84
N LEU A 322 -3.42 2.21 -11.78
CA LEU A 322 -3.06 0.79 -11.88
C LEU A 322 -2.38 0.30 -10.59
N ALA A 323 -1.46 1.08 -10.02
CA ALA A 323 -0.84 0.76 -8.73
C ALA A 323 -1.81 0.69 -7.55
N GLY A 324 -2.86 1.52 -7.57
CA GLY A 324 -3.93 1.43 -6.57
C GLY A 324 -4.62 0.06 -6.53
N ILE A 325 -4.57 -0.70 -7.62
CA ILE A 325 -5.18 -2.03 -7.75
C ILE A 325 -4.12 -3.13 -7.59
N LEU A 326 -3.11 -3.12 -8.46
CA LEU A 326 -2.16 -4.21 -8.64
C LEU A 326 -1.19 -4.38 -7.46
N SER A 327 -0.61 -3.28 -6.98
CA SER A 327 0.46 -3.30 -5.96
C SER A 327 -0.01 -3.69 -4.56
N ASN A 328 -1.32 -3.89 -4.37
CA ASN A 328 -1.91 -4.29 -3.09
C ASN A 328 -2.66 -5.62 -3.16
N ALA A 329 -3.54 -5.80 -4.16
CA ALA A 329 -4.35 -7.00 -4.25
C ALA A 329 -3.50 -8.24 -4.54
N THR A 330 -2.52 -8.13 -5.44
CA THR A 330 -1.63 -9.24 -5.81
C THR A 330 -0.83 -9.80 -4.62
N PRO A 331 -0.07 -8.99 -3.85
CA PRO A 331 0.59 -9.49 -2.65
C PRO A 331 -0.39 -9.95 -1.57
N ALA A 332 -1.58 -9.35 -1.44
CA ALA A 332 -2.60 -9.83 -0.51
C ALA A 332 -3.10 -11.24 -0.86
N THR A 333 -3.35 -11.51 -2.15
CA THR A 333 -3.66 -12.85 -2.66
C THR A 333 -2.51 -13.82 -2.40
N GLY A 334 -1.27 -13.39 -2.68
CA GLY A 334 -0.07 -14.18 -2.41
C GLY A 334 0.02 -14.61 -0.95
N TRP A 335 -0.07 -13.65 -0.01
CA TRP A 335 -0.03 -13.95 1.43
C TRP A 335 -1.16 -14.89 1.86
N LEU A 336 -2.37 -14.69 1.36
CA LEU A 336 -3.51 -15.54 1.68
C LEU A 336 -3.29 -16.99 1.20
N LEU A 337 -2.84 -17.17 -0.05
CA LEU A 337 -2.53 -18.50 -0.60
C LEU A 337 -1.37 -19.16 0.14
N LEU A 338 -0.31 -18.43 0.47
CA LEU A 338 0.82 -18.97 1.25
C LEU A 338 0.35 -19.51 2.60
N HIS A 339 -0.50 -18.78 3.32
CA HIS A 339 -1.05 -19.26 4.60
C HIS A 339 -2.00 -20.46 4.44
N ILE A 340 -2.83 -20.47 3.39
CA ILE A 340 -3.76 -21.59 3.13
C ILE A 340 -3.01 -22.87 2.73
N LEU A 341 -1.97 -22.75 1.91
CA LEU A 341 -1.23 -23.88 1.34
C LEU A 341 -0.05 -24.34 2.21
N SER A 342 0.32 -23.56 3.23
CA SER A 342 1.43 -23.88 4.11
C SER A 342 1.23 -25.22 4.82
N PRO A 343 2.19 -26.17 4.74
CA PRO A 343 2.12 -27.43 5.47
C PRO A 343 2.31 -27.25 6.98
N THR A 344 2.83 -26.09 7.41
CA THR A 344 3.05 -25.74 8.81
C THR A 344 2.04 -24.73 9.34
N GLY A 345 0.99 -24.42 8.57
CA GLY A 345 -0.10 -23.55 9.00
C GLY A 345 -0.99 -24.19 10.07
N PRO A 346 -2.06 -23.49 10.52
CA PRO A 346 -3.03 -24.08 11.43
C PRO A 346 -3.58 -25.40 10.86
N PRO A 347 -3.66 -26.48 11.68
CA PRO A 347 -4.26 -27.74 11.25
C PRO A 347 -5.65 -27.49 10.68
N ASP A 348 -6.09 -28.28 9.68
CA ASP A 348 -7.42 -28.19 9.05
C ASP A 348 -7.81 -26.88 8.34
N PHE A 349 -6.96 -25.84 8.36
CA PHE A 349 -7.30 -24.55 7.78
C PHE A 349 -7.67 -24.65 6.30
N ARG A 350 -6.83 -25.34 5.50
CA ARG A 350 -7.09 -25.58 4.08
C ARG A 350 -8.40 -26.34 3.86
N SER A 351 -8.66 -27.42 4.61
CA SER A 351 -9.86 -28.24 4.40
C SER A 351 -11.15 -27.50 4.79
N ARG A 352 -11.12 -26.66 5.82
CA ARG A 352 -12.26 -25.80 6.20
C ARG A 352 -12.53 -24.71 5.17
N ILE A 353 -11.48 -24.07 4.64
CA ILE A 353 -11.62 -23.14 3.52
C ILE A 353 -12.24 -23.84 2.30
N MET A 354 -11.76 -25.02 1.94
CA MET A 354 -12.35 -25.82 0.86
C MET A 354 -13.83 -26.14 1.11
N GLY A 355 -14.19 -26.46 2.36
CA GLY A 355 -15.58 -26.65 2.79
C GLY A 355 -16.45 -25.42 2.54
N GLU A 356 -15.99 -24.22 2.93
CA GLU A 356 -16.70 -22.97 2.66
C GLU A 356 -16.82 -22.70 1.14
N LEU A 357 -15.72 -22.85 0.40
CA LEU A 357 -15.66 -22.56 -1.05
C LEU A 357 -16.60 -23.44 -1.87
N SER A 358 -16.84 -24.69 -1.44
CA SER A 358 -17.76 -25.61 -2.14
C SER A 358 -19.17 -25.03 -2.32
N SER A 359 -19.63 -24.21 -1.37
CA SER A 359 -20.94 -23.56 -1.41
C SER A 359 -21.07 -22.42 -2.42
N CYS A 360 -19.93 -21.94 -2.95
CA CYS A 360 -19.88 -20.82 -3.90
C CYS A 360 -19.69 -21.27 -5.35
N ARG A 361 -19.55 -22.57 -5.61
CA ARG A 361 -19.46 -23.10 -6.98
C ARG A 361 -20.86 -23.10 -7.62
N LYS A 362 -21.00 -22.42 -8.76
CA LYS A 362 -22.22 -22.44 -9.57
C LYS A 362 -22.28 -23.69 -10.45
N THR A 363 -23.46 -23.93 -11.03
CA THR A 363 -23.72 -25.07 -11.94
C THR A 363 -22.88 -25.02 -13.21
N ASP A 364 -22.48 -23.84 -13.68
CA ASP A 364 -21.59 -23.62 -14.83
C ASP A 364 -20.09 -23.69 -14.47
N GLY A 365 -19.75 -24.06 -13.23
CA GLY A 365 -18.39 -24.12 -12.72
C GLY A 365 -17.78 -22.76 -12.35
N SER A 366 -18.48 -21.64 -12.57
CA SER A 366 -18.02 -20.33 -12.13
C SER A 366 -18.20 -20.12 -10.61
N VAL A 367 -17.54 -19.11 -10.07
CA VAL A 367 -17.62 -18.76 -8.63
C VAL A 367 -18.70 -17.69 -8.42
N ASP A 368 -19.60 -17.92 -7.47
CA ASP A 368 -20.50 -16.89 -6.95
C ASP A 368 -19.75 -15.95 -6.00
N ILE A 369 -19.26 -14.84 -6.56
CA ILE A 369 -18.56 -13.77 -5.83
C ILE A 369 -19.42 -13.18 -4.70
N SER A 370 -20.74 -13.09 -4.89
CA SER A 370 -21.64 -12.55 -3.87
C SER A 370 -21.67 -13.47 -2.66
N ALA A 371 -21.79 -14.79 -2.87
CA ALA A 371 -21.70 -15.78 -1.81
C ALA A 371 -20.30 -15.79 -1.17
N LEU A 372 -19.25 -15.72 -1.98
CA LEU A 372 -17.86 -15.76 -1.56
C LEU A 372 -17.50 -14.67 -0.54
N THR A 373 -17.98 -13.45 -0.77
CA THR A 373 -17.74 -12.31 0.14
C THR A 373 -18.47 -12.40 1.48
N ARG A 374 -19.30 -13.44 1.68
CA ARG A 374 -20.01 -13.74 2.93
C ARG A 374 -19.46 -14.96 3.69
N LEU A 375 -18.50 -15.69 3.12
CA LEU A 375 -17.91 -16.87 3.74
C LEU A 375 -17.12 -16.50 5.02
N PRO A 376 -17.50 -17.01 6.21
CA PRO A 376 -16.92 -16.55 7.47
C PRO A 376 -15.40 -16.67 7.57
N LEU A 377 -14.85 -17.87 7.43
CA LEU A 377 -13.43 -18.15 7.66
C LEU A 377 -12.57 -17.53 6.57
N LEU A 378 -12.96 -17.63 5.30
CA LEU A 378 -12.22 -17.02 4.20
C LEU A 378 -12.11 -15.50 4.37
N ASN A 379 -13.19 -14.83 4.77
CA ASN A 379 -13.18 -13.39 4.97
C ASN A 379 -12.45 -12.98 6.26
N SER A 380 -12.51 -13.81 7.30
CA SER A 380 -11.72 -13.61 8.52
C SER A 380 -10.23 -13.70 8.23
N ALA A 381 -9.79 -14.72 7.49
CA ALA A 381 -8.41 -14.87 7.03
C ALA A 381 -7.96 -13.71 6.12
N PHE A 382 -8.83 -13.23 5.22
CA PHE A 382 -8.56 -12.03 4.43
C PHE A 382 -8.32 -10.79 5.30
N HIS A 383 -9.14 -10.58 6.33
CA HIS A 383 -8.92 -9.47 7.26
C HIS A 383 -7.64 -9.63 8.08
N GLU A 384 -7.28 -10.87 8.44
CA GLU A 384 -6.04 -11.17 9.15
C GLU A 384 -4.79 -10.94 8.30
N ILE A 385 -4.78 -11.33 7.03
CA ILE A 385 -3.65 -11.00 6.15
C ILE A 385 -3.52 -9.50 5.98
N LEU A 386 -4.63 -8.74 5.94
CA LEU A 386 -4.55 -7.29 5.84
C LEU A 386 -3.99 -6.69 7.13
N ARG A 387 -4.35 -7.24 8.31
CA ARG A 387 -3.82 -6.80 9.60
C ARG A 387 -2.31 -7.01 9.69
N LEU A 388 -1.84 -8.17 9.24
CA LEU A 388 -0.41 -8.50 9.30
C LEU A 388 0.39 -7.82 8.20
N TYR A 389 -0.09 -7.80 6.97
CA TYR A 389 0.74 -7.46 5.82
C TYR A 389 0.48 -6.06 5.24
N VAL A 390 -0.52 -5.31 5.70
CA VAL A 390 -0.65 -3.90 5.30
C VAL A 390 0.28 -3.02 6.13
N ASP A 391 1.31 -2.50 5.48
CA ASP A 391 2.14 -1.42 6.02
C ASP A 391 1.78 -0.09 5.34
N LEU A 392 0.70 0.54 5.82
CA LEU A 392 0.19 1.80 5.30
C LEU A 392 0.48 2.94 6.28
N LEU A 393 1.09 3.99 5.74
CA LEU A 393 1.24 5.29 6.41
C LEU A 393 0.13 6.24 5.97
N VAL A 394 -0.85 6.50 6.84
CA VAL A 394 -1.80 7.59 6.61
C VAL A 394 -1.10 8.91 6.90
N VAL A 395 -0.60 9.56 5.84
CA VAL A 395 0.08 10.86 5.93
C VAL A 395 -0.89 11.99 5.59
N ARG A 396 -0.91 13.04 6.42
CA ARG A 396 -1.64 14.28 6.16
C ARG A 396 -0.76 15.49 6.44
N GLN A 397 -0.92 16.51 5.60
CA GLN A 397 -0.42 17.84 5.90
C GLN A 397 -1.40 18.57 6.81
N VAL A 398 -0.90 19.31 7.79
CA VAL A 398 -1.70 20.24 8.59
C VAL A 398 -1.80 21.57 7.84
N ASP A 399 -2.98 21.86 7.28
CA ASP A 399 -3.24 23.10 6.55
C ASP A 399 -3.64 24.24 7.48
N ASN A 400 -4.34 23.92 8.56
CA ASN A 400 -4.71 24.86 9.61
C ASN A 400 -4.41 24.24 10.98
N SER A 401 -3.85 25.01 11.90
CA SER A 401 -3.55 24.50 13.24
C SER A 401 -4.83 24.05 13.94
N ALA A 402 -4.86 22.85 14.51
CA ALA A 402 -6.08 22.23 15.04
C ALA A 402 -5.78 21.19 16.11
N ALA A 403 -6.82 20.81 16.86
CA ALA A 403 -6.80 19.63 17.70
C ALA A 403 -7.17 18.37 16.89
N ILE A 404 -6.37 17.32 17.04
CA ILE A 404 -6.58 15.98 16.49
C ILE A 404 -6.68 15.03 17.68
N GLY A 405 -7.91 14.71 18.07
CA GLY A 405 -8.18 14.05 19.35
C GLY A 405 -7.68 14.93 20.49
N ASN A 406 -6.79 14.38 21.33
CA ASN A 406 -6.21 15.11 22.46
C ASN A 406 -4.91 15.86 22.10
N HIS A 407 -4.57 15.94 20.81
CA HIS A 407 -3.28 16.45 20.36
C HIS A 407 -3.40 17.73 19.53
N TYR A 408 -2.67 18.78 19.89
CA TYR A 408 -2.62 20.02 19.10
C TYR A 408 -1.49 19.98 18.09
N VAL A 409 -1.82 20.17 16.81
CA VAL A 409 -0.89 20.17 15.67
C VAL A 409 -0.87 21.54 15.00
N LYS A 410 0.30 21.97 14.50
CA LYS A 410 0.45 23.30 13.88
C LYS A 410 0.43 23.23 12.36
N GLN A 411 -0.06 24.30 11.73
CA GLN A 411 0.06 24.51 10.29
C GLN A 411 1.51 24.32 9.83
N GLY A 412 1.69 23.64 8.70
CA GLY A 412 3.00 23.31 8.13
C GLY A 412 3.61 22.00 8.65
N GLU A 413 3.04 21.42 9.71
CA GLU A 413 3.47 20.10 10.23
C GLU A 413 2.77 18.96 9.50
N GLN A 414 3.21 17.74 9.77
CA GLN A 414 2.58 16.52 9.28
C GLN A 414 1.93 15.74 10.42
N VAL A 415 0.87 15.02 10.08
CA VAL A 415 0.27 13.96 10.91
C VAL A 415 0.49 12.64 10.20
N MET A 416 0.95 11.64 10.93
CA MET A 416 1.13 10.28 10.43
C MET A 416 0.44 9.27 11.35
N ALA A 417 -0.37 8.42 10.74
CA ALA A 417 -1.13 7.36 11.38
C ALA A 417 -0.70 5.99 10.79
N PRO A 418 0.27 5.31 11.41
CA PRO A 418 0.81 4.04 10.91
C PRO A 418 -0.08 2.85 11.24
N THR A 419 -0.49 2.06 10.24
CA THR A 419 -1.20 0.78 10.49
C THR A 419 -0.35 -0.19 11.28
N TRP A 420 0.96 -0.24 11.01
CA TRP A 420 1.87 -1.19 11.66
C TRP A 420 1.82 -1.12 13.19
N MET A 421 1.77 0.10 13.74
CA MET A 421 1.71 0.31 15.18
C MET A 421 0.38 -0.11 15.81
N THR A 422 -0.74 0.06 15.10
CA THR A 422 -2.08 -0.22 15.65
C THR A 422 -2.50 -1.66 15.40
N HIS A 423 -2.24 -2.19 14.20
CA HIS A 423 -2.57 -3.56 13.80
C HIS A 423 -1.77 -4.59 14.60
N ARG A 424 -0.60 -4.21 15.12
CA ARG A 424 0.23 -5.05 15.99
C ARG A 424 0.22 -4.63 17.47
N ASN A 425 -0.76 -3.83 17.88
CA ASN A 425 -0.88 -3.43 19.27
C ASN A 425 -1.49 -4.56 20.11
N PRO A 426 -0.79 -5.09 21.13
CA PRO A 426 -1.32 -6.16 21.99
C PRO A 426 -2.53 -5.74 22.82
N LEU A 427 -2.78 -4.43 22.99
CA LEU A 427 -4.00 -3.92 23.63
C LEU A 427 -5.24 -4.05 22.73
N PHE A 428 -5.05 -4.18 21.41
CA PHE A 428 -6.14 -4.29 20.43
C PHE A 428 -6.26 -5.70 19.87
N PHE A 429 -5.15 -6.41 19.72
CA PHE A 429 -5.11 -7.75 19.13
C PHE A 429 -4.25 -8.68 20.00
N LYS A 430 -4.84 -9.79 20.48
CA LYS A 430 -4.11 -10.84 21.21
C LYS A 430 -3.10 -11.51 20.28
N ASN A 431 -1.88 -11.78 20.76
CA ASN A 431 -0.78 -12.35 19.95
C ASN A 431 -0.64 -11.63 18.59
N PRO A 432 -0.33 -10.32 18.60
CA PRO A 432 -0.45 -9.47 17.41
C PRO A 432 0.51 -9.83 16.27
N GLU A 433 1.59 -10.55 16.53
CA GLU A 433 2.56 -10.94 15.50
C GLU A 433 2.21 -12.29 14.84
N GLU A 434 1.24 -13.03 15.39
CA GLU A 434 0.82 -14.34 14.88
C GLU A 434 -0.31 -14.21 13.86
N PHE A 435 -0.29 -15.04 12.83
CA PHE A 435 -1.42 -15.23 11.92
C PHE A 435 -2.47 -16.11 12.59
N ASP A 436 -3.65 -15.54 12.79
CA ASP A 436 -4.83 -16.22 13.31
C ASP A 436 -6.00 -16.07 12.31
N PRO A 437 -6.30 -17.09 11.50
CA PRO A 437 -7.36 -16.99 10.49
C PRO A 437 -8.76 -16.84 11.11
N GLU A 438 -8.92 -17.11 12.41
CA GLU A 438 -10.21 -17.04 13.12
C GLU A 438 -10.42 -15.69 13.83
N ARG A 439 -9.43 -14.80 13.83
CA ARG A 439 -9.42 -13.56 14.62
C ARG A 439 -10.64 -12.67 14.41
N PHE A 440 -11.19 -12.64 13.20
CA PHE A 440 -12.33 -11.81 12.84
C PHE A 440 -13.63 -12.60 12.76
N LEU A 441 -13.65 -13.87 13.16
CA LEU A 441 -14.88 -14.63 13.28
C LEU A 441 -15.75 -14.08 14.41
N THR A 442 -17.06 -14.09 14.16
CA THR A 442 -18.08 -13.73 15.14
C THR A 442 -19.11 -14.83 15.22
N LYS A 443 -19.69 -15.01 16.40
CA LYS A 443 -20.80 -15.93 16.61
C LYS A 443 -22.02 -15.15 17.07
N ASP A 444 -23.11 -15.27 16.32
CA ASP A 444 -24.39 -14.71 16.71
C ASP A 444 -24.90 -15.44 17.97
N SER A 445 -25.27 -14.68 19.00
CA SER A 445 -25.62 -15.25 20.31
C SER A 445 -26.96 -15.98 20.33
N GLU A 446 -27.89 -15.64 19.43
CA GLU A 446 -29.23 -16.21 19.40
C GLU A 446 -29.31 -17.42 18.48
N THR A 447 -28.77 -17.30 17.29
CA THR A 447 -28.82 -18.32 16.23
C THR A 447 -27.62 -19.27 16.26
N GLY A 448 -26.54 -18.89 16.95
CA GLY A 448 -25.27 -19.61 16.93
C GLY A 448 -24.54 -19.53 15.58
N LYS A 449 -25.07 -18.77 14.61
CA LYS A 449 -24.52 -18.65 13.26
C LYS A 449 -23.14 -18.00 13.31
N VAL A 450 -22.18 -18.64 12.66
CA VAL A 450 -20.83 -18.09 12.48
C VAL A 450 -20.84 -17.10 11.33
N GLY A 451 -20.25 -15.94 11.56
CA GLY A 451 -20.00 -14.88 10.59
C GLY A 451 -18.59 -14.32 10.78
N TYR A 452 -18.32 -13.17 10.17
CA TYR A 452 -17.11 -12.41 10.43
C TYR A 452 -17.45 -10.93 10.58
N SER A 453 -16.63 -10.18 11.32
CA SER A 453 -16.81 -8.74 11.45
C SER A 453 -15.49 -8.04 11.76
N ALA A 454 -15.20 -6.98 11.00
CA ALA A 454 -14.21 -5.97 11.35
C ALA A 454 -14.87 -4.69 11.91
N THR A 455 -16.20 -4.72 12.14
CA THR A 455 -16.96 -3.59 12.65
C THR A 455 -16.57 -3.30 14.11
N GLY A 456 -16.59 -2.03 14.50
CA GLY A 456 -16.22 -1.62 15.87
C GLY A 456 -14.70 -1.55 16.12
N LEU A 457 -13.87 -1.85 15.11
CA LEU A 457 -12.41 -1.70 15.18
C LEU A 457 -11.92 -0.34 14.67
N GLY A 458 -12.81 0.67 14.60
CA GLY A 458 -12.47 2.02 14.13
C GLY A 458 -11.29 2.60 14.93
N GLY A 459 -10.26 3.07 14.25
CA GLY A 459 -9.03 3.57 14.89
C GLY A 459 -8.04 2.50 15.36
N LYS A 460 -8.44 1.22 15.41
CA LYS A 460 -7.57 0.07 15.73
C LYS A 460 -7.13 -0.67 14.47
N TYR A 461 -8.07 -0.84 13.54
CA TYR A 461 -7.92 -1.53 12.26
C TYR A 461 -8.42 -0.64 11.12
N PHE A 462 -7.55 -0.37 10.15
CA PHE A 462 -7.81 0.54 9.03
C PHE A 462 -6.92 0.21 7.82
N PRO A 463 -6.95 -1.02 7.31
CA PRO A 463 -6.06 -1.46 6.21
C PRO A 463 -6.27 -0.67 4.91
N PHE A 464 -7.45 -0.08 4.73
CA PHE A 464 -7.80 0.74 3.57
C PHE A 464 -7.70 2.25 3.85
N GLY A 465 -7.03 2.63 4.94
CA GLY A 465 -7.07 3.99 5.47
C GLY A 465 -8.45 4.36 6.02
N GLY A 466 -8.81 5.64 5.97
CA GLY A 466 -10.06 6.13 6.52
C GLY A 466 -10.41 7.57 6.13
N GLY A 467 -11.67 7.93 6.39
CA GLY A 467 -12.23 9.25 6.08
C GLY A 467 -12.40 9.49 4.59
N HIS A 468 -12.29 10.75 4.17
CA HIS A 468 -12.46 11.18 2.77
C HIS A 468 -11.49 10.49 1.79
N TYR A 469 -10.32 10.07 2.26
CA TYR A 469 -9.27 9.45 1.44
C TYR A 469 -9.18 7.93 1.64
N MET A 470 -10.26 7.28 2.10
CA MET A 470 -10.33 5.83 2.20
C MET A 470 -10.23 5.21 0.79
N CYS A 471 -9.55 4.06 0.66
CA CYS A 471 -9.37 3.38 -0.62
C CYS A 471 -10.72 3.17 -1.34
N PRO A 472 -10.90 3.74 -2.55
CA PRO A 472 -12.13 3.54 -3.32
C PRO A 472 -12.22 2.14 -3.91
N GLY A 473 -11.09 1.50 -4.22
CA GLY A 473 -11.04 0.15 -4.80
C GLY A 473 -11.27 -0.98 -3.80
N ARG A 474 -11.51 -0.70 -2.50
CA ARG A 474 -11.55 -1.72 -1.43
C ARG A 474 -12.56 -2.86 -1.67
N THR A 475 -13.70 -2.57 -2.31
CA THR A 475 -14.72 -3.58 -2.61
C THR A 475 -14.25 -4.48 -3.75
N PHE A 476 -13.72 -3.88 -4.82
CA PHE A 476 -13.13 -4.62 -5.93
C PHE A 476 -11.94 -5.46 -5.48
N ALA A 477 -10.97 -4.89 -4.75
CA ALA A 477 -9.78 -5.58 -4.25
C ALA A 477 -10.16 -6.81 -3.41
N LYS A 478 -11.19 -6.71 -2.57
CA LYS A 478 -11.69 -7.87 -1.82
C LYS A 478 -12.25 -8.95 -2.74
N GLN A 479 -13.07 -8.58 -3.73
CA GLN A 479 -13.66 -9.54 -4.67
C GLN A 479 -12.59 -10.19 -5.57
N GLU A 480 -11.60 -9.42 -6.01
CA GLU A 480 -10.43 -9.86 -6.78
C GLU A 480 -9.61 -10.86 -5.97
N VAL A 481 -9.15 -10.49 -4.76
CA VAL A 481 -8.35 -11.37 -3.91
C VAL A 481 -9.07 -12.68 -3.60
N LEU A 482 -10.31 -12.59 -3.10
CA LEU A 482 -11.05 -13.79 -2.72
C LEU A 482 -11.41 -14.65 -3.93
N GLY A 483 -11.82 -14.03 -5.04
CA GLY A 483 -12.21 -14.74 -6.25
C GLY A 483 -11.01 -15.44 -6.91
N THR A 484 -9.85 -14.82 -6.95
CA THR A 484 -8.61 -15.47 -7.40
C THR A 484 -8.28 -16.70 -6.55
N VAL A 485 -8.31 -16.56 -5.22
CA VAL A 485 -8.12 -17.72 -4.31
C VAL A 485 -9.15 -18.81 -4.57
N ALA A 486 -10.42 -18.46 -4.73
CA ALA A 486 -11.48 -19.43 -4.97
C ALA A 486 -11.32 -20.16 -6.31
N VAL A 487 -11.02 -19.43 -7.39
CA VAL A 487 -10.80 -20.01 -8.73
C VAL A 487 -9.65 -21.01 -8.69
N LEU A 488 -8.53 -20.65 -8.06
CA LEU A 488 -7.37 -21.53 -7.95
C LEU A 488 -7.70 -22.79 -7.12
N LEU A 489 -8.25 -22.62 -5.92
CA LEU A 489 -8.49 -23.74 -5.00
C LEU A 489 -9.63 -24.66 -5.45
N LEU A 490 -10.64 -24.15 -6.17
CA LEU A 490 -11.78 -24.95 -6.65
C LEU A 490 -11.49 -25.71 -7.94
N ASN A 491 -10.61 -25.21 -8.81
CA ASN A 491 -10.38 -25.79 -10.14
C ASN A 491 -9.04 -26.52 -10.27
N TYR A 492 -8.11 -26.32 -9.33
CA TYR A 492 -6.78 -26.90 -9.41
C TYR A 492 -6.43 -27.66 -8.12
N ASP A 493 -5.70 -28.74 -8.30
CA ASP A 493 -4.95 -29.40 -7.25
C ASP A 493 -3.60 -28.70 -7.12
N ILE A 494 -3.36 -28.16 -5.93
CA ILE A 494 -2.16 -27.37 -5.62
C ILE A 494 -1.46 -28.04 -4.46
N ASP A 495 -0.31 -28.65 -4.73
CA ASP A 495 0.47 -29.40 -3.76
C ASP A 495 1.75 -28.65 -3.42
N PHE A 496 1.99 -28.45 -2.12
CA PHE A 496 3.23 -27.86 -1.64
C PHE A 496 4.42 -28.75 -2.01
N VAL A 497 5.48 -28.15 -2.55
CA VAL A 497 6.76 -28.83 -2.81
C VAL A 497 7.81 -28.37 -1.80
N LYS A 498 8.11 -27.07 -1.74
CA LYS A 498 9.12 -26.49 -0.85
C LYS A 498 9.04 -24.97 -0.77
N TYR A 499 9.66 -24.38 0.26
CA TYR A 499 9.90 -22.93 0.30
C TYR A 499 11.21 -22.53 -0.40
N ILE A 500 11.16 -21.39 -1.07
CA ILE A 500 12.26 -20.79 -1.83
C ILE A 500 12.68 -19.46 -1.17
N GLY A 501 13.98 -19.24 -1.00
CA GLY A 501 14.55 -17.98 -0.49
C GLY A 501 14.79 -16.91 -1.56
N GLN A 502 15.31 -15.75 -1.15
CA GLN A 502 15.54 -14.59 -2.02
C GLN A 502 16.51 -14.87 -3.18
N ASP A 503 17.53 -15.68 -2.96
CA ASP A 503 18.54 -16.06 -3.97
C ASP A 503 18.30 -17.46 -4.53
N THR A 504 17.04 -17.89 -4.61
CA THR A 504 16.64 -19.26 -5.01
C THR A 504 17.17 -20.38 -4.12
N VAL A 505 17.80 -20.05 -2.98
CA VAL A 505 18.25 -21.01 -1.97
C VAL A 505 17.05 -21.69 -1.33
N GLU A 506 17.06 -23.02 -1.32
CA GLU A 506 16.01 -23.82 -0.71
C GLU A 506 15.98 -23.63 0.81
N LYS A 507 14.79 -23.39 1.38
CA LYS A 507 14.60 -23.23 2.84
C LYS A 507 13.90 -24.42 3.51
N GLY A 508 13.68 -25.51 2.77
CA GLY A 508 12.98 -26.70 3.27
C GLY A 508 11.54 -26.41 3.72
N GLU A 509 10.98 -27.22 4.64
CA GLU A 509 9.58 -27.14 5.09
C GLU A 509 9.29 -26.08 6.15
N ARG A 510 10.32 -25.47 6.76
CA ARG A 510 10.17 -24.45 7.83
C ARG A 510 10.51 -23.02 7.38
N GLY A 511 10.73 -22.86 6.08
CA GLY A 511 11.21 -21.63 5.46
C GLY A 511 10.15 -20.65 4.97
N PHE A 512 9.03 -20.48 5.69
CA PHE A 512 7.90 -19.64 5.25
C PHE A 512 8.39 -18.27 4.72
N PRO A 513 7.87 -17.78 3.57
CA PRO A 513 8.38 -16.56 2.95
C PRO A 513 8.34 -15.35 3.88
N GLY A 514 9.40 -14.54 3.80
CA GLY A 514 9.59 -13.36 4.64
C GLY A 514 8.92 -12.12 4.05
N ILE A 515 9.00 -11.00 4.76
CA ILE A 515 8.57 -9.70 4.23
C ILE A 515 9.69 -9.11 3.37
N LYS A 516 9.39 -8.75 2.13
CA LYS A 516 10.34 -8.11 1.21
C LYS A 516 10.84 -6.78 1.77
N LYS A 517 12.16 -6.57 1.72
CA LYS A 517 12.78 -5.30 2.07
C LYS A 517 12.21 -4.16 1.20
N ASN A 518 11.68 -3.13 1.85
CA ASN A 518 11.26 -1.87 1.27
C ASN A 518 11.23 -0.77 2.35
N TYR A 519 11.05 0.48 1.95
CA TYR A 519 10.73 1.55 2.88
C TYR A 519 9.45 1.25 3.65
N ALA A 520 9.43 1.69 4.90
CA ALA A 520 8.25 1.60 5.75
C ALA A 520 7.10 2.47 5.20
N GLY A 521 5.89 1.93 5.22
CA GLY A 521 4.65 2.67 4.96
C GLY A 521 4.37 2.97 3.49
N ASN A 522 4.06 1.93 2.72
CA ASN A 522 3.71 2.02 1.29
C ASN A 522 2.33 1.43 0.99
N GLN A 523 2.23 0.12 1.15
CA GLN A 523 1.21 -0.75 0.56
C GLN A 523 1.16 -2.09 1.32
N VAL A 524 0.43 -3.08 0.81
CA VAL A 524 0.59 -4.47 1.26
C VAL A 524 2.04 -4.89 1.01
N VAL A 525 2.75 -5.33 2.05
CA VAL A 525 4.17 -5.65 1.93
C VAL A 525 4.39 -6.81 0.97
N GLY A 526 5.42 -6.71 0.13
CA GLY A 526 5.79 -7.77 -0.79
C GLY A 526 6.33 -9.00 -0.07
N ILE A 527 6.42 -10.11 -0.80
CA ILE A 527 6.92 -11.40 -0.30
C ILE A 527 8.41 -11.54 -0.64
N GLU A 528 9.22 -11.91 0.34
CA GLU A 528 10.63 -12.28 0.20
C GLU A 528 10.78 -13.81 0.09
N GLY A 529 11.20 -14.28 -1.08
CA GLY A 529 11.19 -15.70 -1.42
C GLY A 529 9.88 -16.11 -2.09
N ASP A 530 9.59 -17.41 -2.09
CA ASP A 530 8.38 -17.98 -2.70
C ASP A 530 8.01 -19.35 -2.09
N MET A 531 6.86 -19.89 -2.49
CA MET A 531 6.44 -21.27 -2.28
C MET A 531 6.41 -21.97 -3.64
N ARG A 532 7.27 -22.97 -3.82
CA ARG A 532 7.15 -23.87 -4.96
C ARG A 532 5.97 -24.80 -4.73
N VAL A 533 5.07 -24.85 -5.71
CA VAL A 533 3.91 -25.74 -5.72
C VAL A 533 3.87 -26.51 -7.03
N ARG A 534 3.31 -27.73 -6.98
CA ARG A 534 2.83 -28.42 -8.17
C ARG A 534 1.36 -28.06 -8.37
N ILE A 535 1.00 -27.58 -9.55
CA ILE A 535 -0.37 -27.15 -9.85
C ILE A 535 -0.91 -27.93 -11.05
N LYS A 536 -2.05 -28.57 -10.87
CA LYS A 536 -2.72 -29.35 -11.92
C LYS A 536 -4.21 -29.07 -11.97
N LYS A 537 -4.77 -28.93 -13.17
CA LYS A 537 -6.21 -28.78 -13.36
C LYS A 537 -6.95 -30.03 -12.89
N ARG A 538 -8.02 -29.85 -12.13
CA ARG A 538 -8.87 -30.95 -11.69
C ARG A 538 -9.64 -31.52 -12.87
N SER A 539 -9.74 -32.85 -12.90
CA SER A 539 -10.77 -33.53 -13.69
C SER A 539 -12.11 -33.33 -12.96
N LEU A 540 -12.88 -32.32 -13.39
CA LEU A 540 -14.17 -31.97 -12.79
C LEU A 540 -15.30 -32.90 -13.21
#